data_AF-A0A9N9QK09-F1
#
_entry.id   AF-A0A9N9QK09-F1
#
_cell.length_a   1.000
_cell.length_b   1.000
_cell.length_c   1.000
_cell.angle_alpha   90.00
_cell.angle_beta   90.00
_cell.angle_gamma   90.00
#
_symmetry.space_group_name_H-M   'P 1'
#
loop_
_entity.id
_entity.type
_entity.pdbx_description
1 polymer ?
#
loop_
_entity_poly.entity_id
_entity_poly.type
_entity_poly.pdbx_seq_one_letter_code
_entity_poly.pdbx_strand_id
1 'polypeptide(L)'
;MSFRDVRNLVEMLKALGYPNLVSMESFRTPNFLLVAELLVWLSKRFDPDANIPLEISTEDERVKLIRNAAHFMALKANIKLNTKRLYQSDGYSVKELLKITTLLYDALNVNLDESEEDQINEESFNFRDFDISDKISDLKLSRQLASEITTTGATLFDLLGKEVDLRSARQRSLGRQYELSDVEAGVKKAIETINQEITETKQLIDNVAATEASLDSKIERRKIELDRYEKRLQTLKKVRPAFLEEFTALEQELEQLFIQYSVRLRCLNQLEKQFTDSERIQLQKQLQLTSPQVLKIPLDKFEMNDDVLGIDEPDERRGPRQERPRAGTAGRKSRGRPFGSMQPPLSGSQSSLDLSSDSETDLFVDKEEPELMHSDDESLALELSGMDRVVAPSGRKTSTKVPEPNSDDDF
;
A
#
# COMPACT_ATOMS: atom_id res chain seq x y z
N MET A 1 10.56 3.96 -45.37
CA MET A 1 10.77 2.49 -45.36
C MET A 1 11.40 2.11 -44.04
N SER A 2 10.99 1.00 -43.40
CA SER A 2 11.80 0.44 -42.32
C SER A 2 12.78 -0.55 -42.93
N PHE A 3 14.08 -0.35 -42.72
CA PHE A 3 15.13 -1.31 -43.13
C PHE A 3 14.82 -2.74 -42.59
N ARG A 4 14.10 -2.81 -41.46
CA ARG A 4 13.62 -4.06 -40.87
C ARG A 4 12.63 -4.80 -41.77
N ASP A 5 11.72 -4.10 -42.44
CA ASP A 5 10.67 -4.74 -43.26
C ASP A 5 11.28 -5.44 -44.49
N VAL A 6 12.24 -4.78 -45.14
CA VAL A 6 12.97 -5.36 -46.29
C VAL A 6 13.79 -6.57 -45.84
N ARG A 7 14.42 -6.47 -44.67
CA ARG A 7 15.21 -7.57 -44.11
C ARG A 7 14.35 -8.79 -43.84
N ASN A 8 13.22 -8.58 -43.17
CA ASN A 8 12.28 -9.65 -42.85
C ASN A 8 11.73 -10.31 -44.13
N LEU A 9 11.40 -9.51 -45.15
CA LEU A 9 10.93 -10.03 -46.43
C LEU A 9 12.00 -10.90 -47.09
N VAL A 10 13.25 -10.45 -47.16
CA VAL A 10 14.35 -11.21 -47.75
C VAL A 10 14.63 -12.49 -46.96
N GLU A 11 14.63 -12.44 -45.63
CA GLU A 11 14.81 -13.61 -44.76
C GLU A 11 13.69 -14.64 -44.96
N MET A 12 12.43 -14.20 -44.98
CA MET A 12 11.27 -15.08 -45.19
C MET A 12 11.21 -15.65 -46.62
N LEU A 13 11.55 -14.86 -47.64
CA LEU A 13 11.63 -15.35 -49.02
C LEU A 13 12.70 -16.44 -49.20
N LYS A 14 13.84 -16.31 -48.50
CA LYS A 14 14.87 -17.36 -48.46
C LYS A 14 14.36 -18.63 -47.81
N ALA A 15 13.67 -18.51 -46.67
CA ALA A 15 13.09 -19.66 -45.98
C ALA A 15 12.03 -20.38 -46.82
N LEU A 16 11.21 -19.63 -47.57
CA LEU A 16 10.22 -20.18 -48.50
C LEU A 16 10.83 -20.73 -49.82
N GLY A 17 12.15 -20.66 -49.99
CA GLY A 17 12.87 -21.20 -51.13
C GLY A 17 12.68 -20.40 -52.43
N TYR A 18 12.63 -19.07 -52.36
CA TYR A 18 12.60 -18.23 -53.56
C TYR A 18 13.91 -18.39 -54.37
N PRO A 19 13.85 -18.70 -55.69
CA PRO A 19 15.02 -19.08 -56.46
C PRO A 19 15.98 -17.93 -56.79
N ASN A 20 15.49 -16.68 -56.83
CA ASN A 20 16.30 -15.53 -57.21
C ASN A 20 16.81 -14.78 -55.96
N LEU A 21 18.06 -14.30 -56.01
CA LEU A 21 18.63 -13.51 -54.91
C LEU A 21 18.05 -12.10 -54.90
N VAL A 22 17.32 -11.77 -53.83
CA VAL A 22 16.81 -10.41 -53.59
C VAL A 22 17.77 -9.66 -52.67
N SER A 23 18.39 -8.60 -53.19
CA SER A 23 19.25 -7.72 -52.39
C SER A 23 18.42 -6.79 -51.50
N MET A 24 18.98 -6.41 -50.36
CA MET A 24 18.42 -5.42 -49.43
C MET A 24 18.23 -4.03 -50.04
N GLU A 25 18.93 -3.73 -51.13
CA GLU A 25 18.85 -2.45 -51.84
C GLU A 25 17.80 -2.44 -52.96
N SER A 26 17.23 -3.59 -53.31
CA SER A 26 16.37 -3.77 -54.50
C SER A 26 15.07 -2.96 -54.47
N PHE A 27 14.61 -2.55 -53.29
CA PHE A 27 13.39 -1.75 -53.08
C PHE A 27 13.67 -0.30 -52.71
N ARG A 28 14.95 0.14 -52.74
CA ARG A 28 15.34 1.53 -52.48
C ARG A 28 14.93 2.46 -53.64
N THR A 29 14.91 1.92 -54.84
CA THR A 29 14.31 2.50 -56.04
C THR A 29 13.14 1.61 -56.49
N PRO A 30 12.15 2.18 -57.21
CA PRO A 30 10.99 1.40 -57.65
C PRO A 30 11.43 0.32 -58.66
N ASN A 31 11.22 -0.95 -58.31
CA ASN A 31 11.57 -2.11 -59.13
C ASN A 31 10.34 -2.99 -59.39
N PHE A 32 9.58 -2.63 -60.43
CA PHE A 32 8.33 -3.30 -60.77
C PHE A 32 8.53 -4.75 -61.23
N LEU A 33 9.60 -5.02 -61.97
CA LEU A 33 9.91 -6.36 -62.46
C LEU A 33 10.03 -7.35 -61.29
N LEU A 34 10.78 -6.97 -60.26
CA LEU A 34 10.95 -7.79 -59.07
C LEU A 34 9.62 -8.01 -58.33
N VAL A 35 8.78 -6.98 -58.18
CA VAL A 35 7.47 -7.11 -57.53
C VAL A 35 6.54 -8.01 -58.35
N ALA A 36 6.55 -7.91 -59.67
CA ALA A 36 5.74 -8.76 -60.55
C ALA A 36 6.16 -10.23 -60.47
N GLU A 37 7.47 -10.51 -60.52
CA GLU A 37 8.01 -11.87 -60.34
C GLU A 37 7.65 -12.45 -58.98
N LEU A 38 7.83 -11.67 -57.90
CA LEU A 38 7.49 -12.09 -56.54
C LEU A 38 5.99 -12.36 -56.38
N LEU A 39 5.12 -11.51 -56.93
CA LEU A 39 3.67 -11.70 -56.85
C LEU A 39 3.23 -12.96 -57.59
N VAL A 40 3.75 -13.21 -58.80
CA VAL A 40 3.42 -14.42 -59.56
C VAL A 40 3.94 -15.66 -58.83
N TRP A 41 5.17 -15.62 -58.32
CA TRP A 41 5.76 -16.74 -57.59
C TRP A 41 5.00 -17.05 -56.30
N LEU A 42 4.70 -16.02 -55.49
CA LEU A 42 3.93 -16.19 -54.25
C LEU A 42 2.52 -16.72 -54.55
N SER A 43 1.86 -16.25 -55.61
CA SER A 43 0.53 -16.74 -55.99
C SER A 43 0.56 -18.22 -56.36
N LYS A 44 1.60 -18.68 -57.07
CA LYS A 44 1.81 -20.10 -57.40
C LYS A 44 2.14 -20.98 -56.19
N ARG A 45 2.65 -20.40 -55.10
CA ARG A 45 2.85 -21.12 -53.83
C ARG A 45 1.53 -21.39 -53.10
N PHE A 46 0.51 -20.56 -53.30
CA PHE A 46 -0.84 -20.80 -52.76
C PHE A 46 -1.67 -21.76 -53.61
N ASP A 47 -1.58 -21.65 -54.94
CA ASP A 47 -2.30 -22.52 -55.87
C ASP A 47 -1.41 -22.80 -57.09
N PRO A 48 -0.93 -24.05 -57.28
CA PRO A 48 -0.08 -24.40 -58.42
C PRO A 48 -0.71 -24.11 -59.78
N ASP A 49 -2.05 -24.10 -59.87
CA ASP A 49 -2.81 -23.82 -61.09
C ASP A 49 -3.10 -22.33 -61.31
N ALA A 50 -2.54 -21.43 -60.47
CA ALA A 50 -2.72 -19.99 -60.61
C ALA A 50 -2.14 -19.47 -61.94
N ASN A 51 -3.02 -19.12 -62.88
CA ASN A 51 -2.65 -18.55 -64.16
C ASN A 51 -2.63 -17.01 -64.10
N ILE A 52 -1.48 -16.46 -63.67
CA ILE A 52 -1.19 -15.02 -63.71
C ILE A 52 -0.10 -14.79 -64.76
N PRO A 53 -0.42 -14.19 -65.92
CA PRO A 53 0.58 -13.89 -66.95
C PRO A 53 1.64 -12.90 -66.44
N LEU A 54 2.91 -13.18 -66.71
CA LEU A 54 4.05 -12.30 -66.43
C LEU A 54 4.37 -11.41 -67.64
N GLU A 55 3.34 -10.82 -68.26
CA GLU A 55 3.51 -9.83 -69.32
C GLU A 55 3.53 -8.45 -68.66
N ILE A 56 4.62 -7.71 -68.85
CA ILE A 56 4.87 -6.41 -68.17
C ILE A 56 5.36 -5.33 -69.14
N SER A 57 5.27 -5.58 -70.44
CA SER A 57 5.85 -4.72 -71.48
C SER A 57 5.03 -3.44 -71.66
N THR A 58 3.71 -3.52 -71.52
CA THR A 58 2.83 -2.34 -71.56
C THR A 58 2.34 -1.91 -70.17
N GLU A 59 1.96 -0.64 -70.02
CA GLU A 59 1.36 -0.15 -68.77
C GLU A 59 0.03 -0.86 -68.44
N ASP A 60 -0.77 -1.13 -69.45
CA ASP A 60 -2.05 -1.84 -69.29
C ASP A 60 -1.85 -3.28 -68.80
N GLU A 61 -0.83 -3.99 -69.33
CA GLU A 61 -0.42 -5.31 -68.85
C GLU A 61 0.01 -5.30 -67.37
N ARG A 62 0.82 -4.30 -66.98
CA ARG A 62 1.28 -4.16 -65.58
C ARG A 62 0.11 -3.95 -64.60
N VAL A 63 -0.87 -3.14 -64.99
CA VAL A 63 -2.08 -2.91 -64.19
C VAL A 63 -2.96 -4.16 -64.14
N LYS A 64 -3.09 -4.89 -65.25
CA LYS A 64 -3.80 -6.18 -65.31
C LYS A 64 -3.18 -7.23 -64.40
N LEU A 65 -1.85 -7.35 -64.39
CA LEU A 65 -1.12 -8.28 -63.52
C LEU A 65 -1.43 -8.02 -62.05
N ILE A 66 -1.32 -6.77 -61.59
CA ILE A 66 -1.59 -6.41 -60.19
C ILE A 66 -3.06 -6.63 -59.82
N ARG A 67 -4.00 -6.29 -60.73
CA ARG A 67 -5.43 -6.51 -60.48
C ARG A 67 -5.73 -8.00 -60.34
N ASN A 68 -5.19 -8.83 -61.23
CA ASN A 68 -5.39 -10.28 -61.21
C ASN A 68 -4.77 -10.91 -59.96
N ALA A 69 -3.54 -10.53 -59.60
CA ALA A 69 -2.87 -11.03 -58.40
C ALA A 69 -3.62 -10.60 -57.12
N ALA A 70 -4.02 -9.34 -57.00
CA ALA A 70 -4.77 -8.87 -55.83
C ALA A 70 -6.15 -9.54 -55.71
N HIS A 71 -6.84 -9.75 -56.83
CA HIS A 71 -8.11 -10.48 -56.86
C HIS A 71 -7.94 -11.95 -56.46
N PHE A 72 -6.91 -12.62 -56.99
CA PHE A 72 -6.57 -13.99 -56.62
C PHE A 72 -6.28 -14.13 -55.11
N MET A 73 -5.41 -13.25 -54.57
CA MET A 73 -5.05 -13.27 -53.16
C MET A 73 -6.24 -12.96 -52.24
N ALA A 74 -7.16 -12.09 -52.66
CA ALA A 74 -8.37 -11.80 -51.90
C ALA A 74 -9.35 -12.98 -51.89
N LEU A 75 -9.50 -13.71 -52.99
CA LEU A 75 -10.44 -14.85 -53.07
C LEU A 75 -9.89 -16.13 -52.45
N LYS A 76 -8.62 -16.47 -52.71
CA LYS A 76 -8.03 -17.75 -52.34
C LYS A 76 -7.32 -17.72 -50.99
N ALA A 77 -6.63 -16.62 -50.67
CA ALA A 77 -5.88 -16.47 -49.43
C ALA A 77 -6.58 -15.56 -48.40
N ASN A 78 -7.71 -14.93 -48.77
CA ASN A 78 -8.41 -13.94 -47.95
C ASN A 78 -7.51 -12.76 -47.50
N ILE A 79 -6.51 -12.41 -48.32
CA ILE A 79 -5.57 -11.31 -48.04
C ILE A 79 -5.96 -10.09 -48.88
N LYS A 80 -6.26 -8.98 -48.20
CA LYS A 80 -6.52 -7.69 -48.85
C LYS A 80 -5.22 -6.92 -49.11
N LEU A 81 -4.84 -6.85 -50.38
CA LEU A 81 -3.66 -6.13 -50.86
C LEU A 81 -3.99 -4.73 -51.39
N ASN A 82 -3.08 -3.78 -51.17
CA ASN A 82 -3.19 -2.45 -51.76
C ASN A 82 -2.52 -2.39 -53.15
N THR A 83 -3.33 -2.39 -54.21
CA THR A 83 -2.88 -2.39 -55.61
C THR A 83 -2.05 -1.16 -55.99
N LYS A 84 -2.31 0.02 -55.39
CA LYS A 84 -1.54 1.23 -55.64
C LYS A 84 -0.11 1.11 -55.11
N ARG A 85 0.06 0.51 -53.93
CA ARG A 85 1.38 0.30 -53.32
C ARG A 85 2.19 -0.78 -54.04
N LEU A 86 1.52 -1.83 -54.51
CA LEU A 86 2.17 -2.85 -55.35
C LEU A 86 2.68 -2.23 -56.67
N TYR A 87 1.90 -1.36 -57.32
CA TYR A 87 2.29 -0.71 -58.57
C TYR A 87 3.42 0.33 -58.40
N GLN A 88 3.48 1.00 -57.25
CA GLN A 88 4.60 1.89 -56.91
C GLN A 88 5.93 1.14 -56.84
N SER A 89 5.88 -0.15 -56.48
CA SER A 89 7.03 -1.09 -56.47
C SER A 89 8.28 -0.60 -55.73
N ASP A 90 8.07 0.29 -54.77
CA ASP A 90 9.07 0.80 -53.84
C ASP A 90 8.93 0.06 -52.49
N GLY A 91 9.59 0.53 -51.44
CA GLY A 91 9.46 -0.06 -50.10
C GLY A 91 8.05 -0.05 -49.47
N TYR A 92 7.05 0.64 -50.04
CA TYR A 92 5.65 0.46 -49.62
C TYR A 92 5.05 -0.83 -50.17
N SER A 93 5.54 -1.33 -51.31
CA SER A 93 5.14 -2.63 -51.87
C SER A 93 5.60 -3.79 -50.98
N VAL A 94 6.76 -3.66 -50.32
CA VAL A 94 7.31 -4.65 -49.38
C VAL A 94 6.35 -4.96 -48.24
N LYS A 95 5.63 -3.95 -47.72
CA LYS A 95 4.63 -4.16 -46.67
C LYS A 95 3.44 -4.97 -47.13
N GLU A 96 3.07 -4.86 -48.41
CA GLU A 96 1.98 -5.64 -48.99
C GLU A 96 2.45 -7.06 -49.31
N LEU A 97 3.67 -7.23 -49.80
CA LEU A 97 4.28 -8.54 -50.02
C LEU A 97 4.48 -9.31 -48.71
N LEU A 98 4.91 -8.63 -47.64
CA LEU A 98 5.08 -9.24 -46.32
C LEU A 98 3.79 -9.90 -45.80
N LYS A 99 2.61 -9.33 -46.03
CA LYS A 99 1.33 -9.96 -45.62
C LYS A 99 1.16 -11.36 -46.19
N ILE A 100 1.66 -11.58 -47.40
CA ILE A 100 1.59 -12.85 -48.10
C ILE A 100 2.69 -13.78 -47.58
N THR A 101 3.91 -13.26 -47.47
CA THR A 101 5.09 -14.04 -47.07
C THR A 101 5.02 -14.49 -45.62
N THR A 102 4.52 -13.65 -44.70
CA THR A 102 4.36 -14.03 -43.28
C THR A 102 3.39 -15.19 -43.14
N LEU A 103 2.24 -15.15 -43.82
CA LEU A 103 1.25 -16.23 -43.74
C LEU A 103 1.83 -17.57 -44.21
N LEU A 104 2.58 -17.57 -45.31
CA LEU A 104 3.25 -18.78 -45.80
C LEU A 104 4.38 -19.24 -44.89
N TYR A 105 5.13 -18.29 -44.31
CA TYR A 105 6.24 -18.58 -43.42
C TYR A 105 5.76 -19.17 -42.08
N ASP A 106 4.69 -18.62 -41.52
CA ASP A 106 4.07 -19.13 -40.30
C ASP A 106 3.54 -20.55 -40.53
N ALA A 107 2.89 -20.81 -41.68
CA ALA A 107 2.45 -22.16 -42.04
C ALA A 107 3.61 -23.15 -42.24
N LEU A 108 4.76 -22.69 -42.74
CA LEU A 108 5.96 -23.51 -42.86
C LEU A 108 6.55 -23.85 -41.48
N ASN A 109 6.64 -22.88 -40.58
CA ASN A 109 7.19 -23.09 -39.24
C ASN A 109 6.34 -24.05 -38.41
N VAL A 110 5.01 -23.99 -38.51
CA VAL A 110 4.13 -24.97 -37.84
C VAL A 110 4.44 -26.41 -38.26
N ASN A 111 4.74 -26.65 -39.55
CA ASN A 111 5.13 -27.99 -40.01
C ASN A 111 6.55 -28.39 -39.57
N LEU A 112 7.45 -27.42 -39.38
CA LEU A 112 8.82 -27.67 -38.91
C LEU A 112 8.83 -27.98 -37.40
N ASP A 113 8.06 -27.25 -36.59
CA ASP A 113 7.89 -27.53 -35.16
C ASP A 113 7.30 -28.93 -34.93
N GLU A 114 6.36 -29.38 -35.78
CA GLU A 114 5.85 -30.77 -35.76
C GLU A 114 6.90 -31.80 -36.21
N SER A 115 7.86 -31.43 -37.05
CA SER A 115 8.93 -32.32 -37.55
C SER A 115 10.16 -32.38 -36.64
N GLU A 116 10.39 -31.33 -35.83
CA GLU A 116 11.49 -31.25 -34.86
C GLU A 116 11.20 -32.05 -33.57
N GLU A 117 9.92 -32.34 -33.26
CA GLU A 117 9.56 -33.28 -32.19
C GLU A 117 10.06 -34.72 -32.46
N ASP A 118 10.22 -35.10 -33.73
CA ASP A 118 10.65 -36.45 -34.14
C ASP A 118 12.18 -36.63 -34.29
N GLN A 119 12.98 -35.55 -34.20
CA GLN A 119 14.45 -35.59 -34.35
C GLN A 119 15.22 -34.91 -33.21
N ILE A 120 14.77 -35.15 -31.98
CA ILE A 120 15.55 -34.77 -30.80
C ILE A 120 16.78 -35.69 -30.68
N ASN A 121 17.90 -35.25 -31.24
CA ASN A 121 19.24 -35.81 -30.97
C ASN A 121 19.54 -35.66 -29.46
N GLU A 122 19.67 -36.79 -28.76
CA GLU A 122 19.89 -36.85 -27.30
C GLU A 122 21.22 -36.25 -26.81
N GLU A 123 22.16 -35.90 -27.69
CA GLU A 123 23.53 -35.54 -27.28
C GLU A 123 23.81 -34.05 -27.08
N SER A 124 22.82 -33.15 -27.23
CA SER A 124 23.07 -31.69 -27.06
C SER A 124 22.17 -30.98 -26.04
N PHE A 125 21.56 -31.70 -25.09
CA PHE A 125 20.89 -31.06 -23.95
C PHE A 125 21.90 -30.63 -22.89
N ASN A 126 22.47 -29.44 -23.07
CA ASN A 126 23.18 -28.75 -21.99
C ASN A 126 22.18 -28.39 -20.87
N PHE A 127 22.15 -29.21 -19.82
CA PHE A 127 21.33 -29.01 -18.60
C PHE A 127 21.57 -27.67 -17.88
N ARG A 128 22.60 -26.92 -18.26
CA ARG A 128 22.99 -25.64 -17.63
C ARG A 128 22.28 -24.40 -18.20
N ASP A 129 21.64 -24.49 -19.37
CA ASP A 129 20.95 -23.36 -20.00
C ASP A 129 19.42 -23.41 -19.79
N PHE A 130 18.92 -24.33 -18.95
CA PHE A 130 17.51 -24.41 -18.60
C PHE A 130 17.21 -23.39 -17.48
N ASP A 131 16.98 -22.14 -17.86
CA ASP A 131 16.49 -21.14 -16.90
C ASP A 131 15.04 -21.48 -16.49
N ILE A 132 14.91 -22.12 -15.34
CA ILE A 132 13.63 -22.52 -14.74
C ILE A 132 12.81 -21.28 -14.39
N SER A 133 13.43 -20.09 -14.25
CA SER A 133 12.75 -18.85 -13.89
C SER A 133 11.75 -18.39 -14.95
N ASP A 134 12.08 -18.54 -16.24
CA ASP A 134 11.19 -18.16 -17.34
C ASP A 134 9.97 -19.10 -17.41
N LYS A 135 10.21 -20.41 -17.27
CA LYS A 135 9.17 -21.44 -17.32
C LYS A 135 8.35 -21.58 -16.02
N ILE A 136 8.77 -20.94 -14.92
CA ILE A 136 8.01 -20.92 -13.66
C ILE A 136 6.68 -20.17 -13.83
N SER A 137 6.67 -19.12 -14.66
CA SER A 137 5.45 -18.37 -14.96
C SER A 137 4.45 -19.23 -15.73
N ASP A 138 4.93 -19.94 -16.76
CA ASP A 138 4.16 -20.90 -17.55
C ASP A 138 3.67 -22.08 -16.71
N LEU A 139 4.48 -22.56 -15.75
CA LEU A 139 4.09 -23.64 -14.85
C LEU A 139 3.00 -23.21 -13.85
N LYS A 140 3.02 -21.95 -13.40
CA LYS A 140 1.93 -21.38 -12.58
C LYS A 140 0.65 -21.23 -13.41
N LEU A 141 0.77 -20.73 -14.64
CA LEU A 141 -0.35 -20.60 -15.56
C LEU A 141 -0.95 -21.98 -15.89
N SER A 142 -0.11 -22.97 -16.18
CA SER A 142 -0.52 -24.36 -16.42
C SER A 142 -1.27 -24.96 -15.22
N ARG A 143 -0.79 -24.72 -13.99
CA ARG A 143 -1.49 -25.15 -12.77
C ARG A 143 -2.84 -24.45 -12.59
N GLN A 144 -2.91 -23.15 -12.90
CA GLN A 144 -4.17 -22.40 -12.86
C GLN A 144 -5.15 -22.95 -13.90
N LEU A 145 -4.72 -23.14 -15.15
CA LEU A 145 -5.54 -23.73 -16.20
C LEU A 145 -6.01 -25.13 -15.84
N ALA A 146 -5.17 -25.97 -15.25
CA ALA A 146 -5.57 -27.29 -14.79
C ALA A 146 -6.67 -27.22 -13.70
N SER A 147 -6.58 -26.25 -12.79
CA SER A 147 -7.62 -25.98 -11.79
C SER A 147 -8.91 -25.46 -12.44
N GLU A 148 -8.79 -24.58 -13.43
CA GLU A 148 -9.93 -24.06 -14.20
C GLU A 148 -10.60 -25.17 -15.02
N ILE A 149 -9.85 -26.06 -15.66
CA ILE A 149 -10.38 -27.24 -16.37
C ILE A 149 -11.15 -28.13 -15.40
N THR A 150 -10.62 -28.37 -14.21
CA THR A 150 -11.30 -29.18 -13.20
C THR A 150 -12.59 -28.51 -12.71
N THR A 151 -12.54 -27.20 -12.46
CA THR A 151 -13.69 -26.43 -12.00
C THR A 151 -14.76 -26.32 -13.08
N THR A 152 -14.37 -26.00 -14.32
CA THR A 152 -15.26 -25.92 -15.48
C THR A 152 -15.85 -27.29 -15.80
N GLY A 153 -15.06 -28.36 -15.71
CA GLY A 153 -15.53 -29.74 -15.84
C GLY A 153 -16.59 -30.10 -14.80
N ALA A 154 -16.40 -29.72 -13.54
CA ALA A 154 -17.40 -29.91 -12.48
C ALA A 154 -18.67 -29.09 -12.75
N THR A 155 -18.54 -27.81 -13.13
CA THR A 155 -19.71 -26.99 -13.47
C THR A 155 -20.44 -27.53 -14.70
N LEU A 156 -19.73 -28.05 -15.69
CA LEU A 156 -20.31 -28.65 -16.88
C LEU A 156 -21.05 -29.93 -16.52
N PHE A 157 -20.48 -30.80 -15.67
CA PHE A 157 -21.15 -32.00 -15.17
C PHE A 157 -22.48 -31.65 -14.48
N ASP A 158 -22.46 -30.65 -13.58
CA ASP A 158 -23.67 -30.18 -12.89
C ASP A 158 -24.71 -29.59 -13.85
N LEU A 159 -24.27 -28.83 -14.85
CA LEU A 159 -25.15 -28.25 -15.87
C LEU A 159 -25.72 -29.32 -16.80
N LEU A 160 -24.93 -30.32 -17.18
CA LEU A 160 -25.36 -31.44 -18.01
C LEU A 160 -26.34 -32.35 -17.26
N GLY A 161 -26.13 -32.55 -15.97
CA GLY A 161 -27.09 -33.24 -15.10
C GLY A 161 -28.45 -32.54 -15.05
N LYS A 162 -28.46 -31.20 -15.10
CA LYS A 162 -29.68 -30.38 -15.18
C LYS A 162 -30.27 -30.29 -16.59
N GLU A 163 -29.60 -30.78 -17.63
CA GLU A 163 -30.06 -30.64 -19.03
C GLU A 163 -31.39 -31.35 -19.28
N VAL A 164 -31.71 -32.45 -18.59
CA VAL A 164 -32.99 -33.15 -18.75
C VAL A 164 -34.15 -32.23 -18.34
N ASP A 165 -34.03 -31.58 -17.18
CA ASP A 165 -35.01 -30.63 -16.68
C ASP A 165 -35.04 -29.35 -17.52
N LEU A 166 -33.86 -28.80 -17.83
CA LEU A 166 -33.71 -27.60 -18.64
C LEU A 166 -34.21 -27.81 -20.07
N ARG A 167 -34.06 -28.99 -20.66
CA ARG A 167 -34.61 -29.32 -21.98
C ARG A 167 -36.13 -29.30 -21.97
N SER A 168 -36.75 -29.86 -20.93
CA SER A 168 -38.20 -29.81 -20.79
C SER A 168 -38.72 -28.38 -20.58
N ALA A 169 -38.00 -27.56 -19.81
CA ALA A 169 -38.32 -26.16 -19.58
C ALA A 169 -38.08 -25.31 -20.84
N ARG A 170 -36.98 -25.57 -21.57
CA ARG A 170 -36.62 -24.94 -22.84
C ARG A 170 -37.67 -25.25 -23.90
N GLN A 171 -38.09 -26.50 -24.06
CA GLN A 171 -39.14 -26.88 -25.00
C GLN A 171 -40.48 -26.23 -24.64
N ARG A 172 -40.82 -26.16 -23.35
CA ARG A 172 -41.99 -25.42 -22.85
C ARG A 172 -41.90 -23.92 -23.14
N SER A 173 -40.72 -23.31 -22.99
CA SER A 173 -40.52 -21.89 -23.29
C SER A 173 -40.47 -21.59 -24.79
N LEU A 174 -39.88 -22.48 -25.61
CA LEU A 174 -39.84 -22.35 -27.08
C LEU A 174 -41.21 -22.58 -27.71
N GLY A 175 -41.99 -23.50 -27.14
CA GLY A 175 -43.38 -23.73 -27.53
C GLY A 175 -44.36 -22.70 -26.96
N ARG A 176 -43.90 -21.83 -26.05
CA ARG A 176 -44.73 -20.75 -25.52
C ARG A 176 -44.89 -19.68 -26.59
N GLN A 177 -46.09 -19.55 -27.11
CA GLN A 177 -46.47 -18.38 -27.90
C GLN A 177 -46.50 -17.18 -26.95
N TYR A 178 -45.71 -16.15 -27.27
CA TYR A 178 -45.69 -14.92 -26.50
C TYR A 178 -46.90 -14.08 -26.91
N GLU A 179 -47.84 -13.94 -25.98
CA GLU A 179 -48.89 -12.94 -26.11
C GLU A 179 -48.26 -11.55 -26.06
N LEU A 180 -48.50 -10.75 -27.10
CA LEU A 180 -47.93 -9.39 -27.21
C LEU A 180 -48.27 -8.54 -25.97
N SER A 181 -49.46 -8.77 -25.38
CA SER A 181 -49.91 -8.10 -24.16
C SER A 181 -49.05 -8.43 -22.93
N ASP A 182 -48.60 -9.68 -22.77
CA ASP A 182 -47.76 -10.09 -21.64
C ASP A 182 -46.35 -9.50 -21.76
N VAL A 183 -45.82 -9.45 -22.99
CA VAL A 183 -44.52 -8.83 -23.28
C VAL A 183 -44.60 -7.33 -23.02
N GLU A 184 -45.64 -6.65 -23.49
CA GLU A 184 -45.85 -5.23 -23.25
C GLU A 184 -45.99 -4.92 -21.75
N ALA A 185 -46.74 -5.73 -21.00
CA ALA A 185 -46.87 -5.60 -19.55
C ALA A 185 -45.52 -5.82 -18.83
N GLY A 186 -44.73 -6.81 -19.28
CA GLY A 186 -43.39 -7.06 -18.75
C GLY A 186 -42.44 -5.89 -19.01
N VAL A 187 -42.48 -5.31 -20.21
CA VAL A 187 -41.69 -4.12 -20.57
C VAL A 187 -42.12 -2.91 -19.74
N LYS A 188 -43.43 -2.66 -19.57
CA LYS A 188 -43.94 -1.58 -18.71
C LYS A 188 -43.47 -1.73 -17.28
N LYS A 189 -43.55 -2.94 -16.71
CA LYS A 189 -43.06 -3.22 -15.35
C LYS A 189 -41.55 -3.05 -15.22
N ALA A 190 -40.77 -3.43 -16.24
CA ALA A 190 -39.33 -3.20 -16.25
C ALA A 190 -39.01 -1.70 -16.29
N ILE A 191 -39.74 -0.92 -17.10
CA ILE A 191 -39.62 0.54 -17.15
C ILE A 191 -39.98 1.16 -15.79
N GLU A 192 -41.05 0.71 -15.14
CA GLU A 192 -41.43 1.17 -13.79
C GLU A 192 -40.35 0.87 -12.75
N THR A 193 -39.77 -0.33 -12.79
CA THR A 193 -38.69 -0.73 -11.87
C THR A 193 -37.45 0.15 -12.08
N ILE A 194 -37.05 0.36 -13.33
CA ILE A 194 -35.91 1.24 -13.67
C ILE A 194 -36.21 2.69 -13.26
N ASN A 195 -37.43 3.19 -13.48
CA ASN A 195 -37.80 4.53 -13.04
C ASN A 195 -37.73 4.65 -11.51
N GLN A 196 -38.13 3.61 -10.78
CA GLN A 196 -38.03 3.56 -9.33
C GLN A 196 -36.57 3.58 -8.88
N GLU A 197 -35.71 2.76 -9.49
CA GLU A 197 -34.25 2.78 -9.26
C GLU A 197 -33.63 4.15 -9.60
N ILE A 198 -34.08 4.81 -10.67
CA ILE A 198 -33.65 6.17 -11.02
C ILE A 198 -34.08 7.18 -9.94
N THR A 199 -35.29 7.04 -9.38
CA THR A 199 -35.72 7.94 -8.30
C THR A 199 -34.95 7.70 -7.01
N GLU A 200 -34.67 6.45 -6.65
CA GLU A 200 -33.88 6.10 -5.47
C GLU A 200 -32.43 6.59 -5.60
N THR A 201 -31.80 6.40 -6.76
CA THR A 201 -30.45 6.90 -7.02
C THR A 201 -30.38 8.42 -7.01
N LYS A 202 -31.40 9.12 -7.54
CA LYS A 202 -31.50 10.58 -7.42
C LYS A 202 -31.60 11.04 -5.97
N GLN A 203 -32.41 10.38 -5.15
CA GLN A 203 -32.51 10.70 -3.72
C GLN A 203 -31.17 10.48 -2.99
N LEU A 204 -30.43 9.42 -3.34
CA LEU A 204 -29.09 9.19 -2.80
C LEU A 204 -28.11 10.29 -3.21
N ILE A 205 -28.17 10.76 -4.46
CA ILE A 205 -27.35 11.88 -4.93
C ILE A 205 -27.66 13.16 -4.15
N ASP A 206 -28.94 13.48 -3.94
CA ASP A 206 -29.35 14.66 -3.18
C ASP A 206 -28.89 14.59 -1.72
N ASN A 207 -28.98 13.42 -1.10
CA ASN A 207 -28.47 13.17 0.25
C ASN A 207 -26.94 13.35 0.33
N VAL A 208 -26.21 12.85 -0.67
CA VAL A 208 -24.75 13.03 -0.74
C VAL A 208 -24.41 14.51 -0.91
N ALA A 209 -25.09 15.23 -1.80
CA ALA A 209 -24.88 16.66 -1.98
C ALA A 209 -25.16 17.47 -0.68
N ALA A 210 -26.19 17.09 0.08
CA ALA A 210 -26.49 17.71 1.37
C ALA A 210 -25.40 17.43 2.43
N THR A 211 -24.87 16.21 2.46
CA THR A 211 -23.77 15.84 3.37
C THR A 211 -22.46 16.52 2.97
N GLU A 212 -22.16 16.64 1.68
CA GLU A 212 -21.02 17.39 1.13
C GLU A 212 -21.08 18.86 1.57
N ALA A 213 -22.20 19.56 1.34
CA ALA A 213 -22.37 20.96 1.73
C ALA A 213 -22.23 21.19 3.25
N SER A 214 -22.70 20.24 4.07
CA SER A 214 -22.53 20.25 5.52
C SER A 214 -21.06 20.07 5.92
N LEU A 215 -20.34 19.14 5.27
CA LEU A 215 -18.92 18.91 5.51
C LEU A 215 -18.07 20.11 5.08
N ASP A 216 -18.35 20.71 3.93
CA ASP A 216 -17.67 21.93 3.48
C ASP A 216 -17.85 23.08 4.46
N SER A 217 -19.07 23.25 4.98
CA SER A 217 -19.35 24.24 6.02
C SER A 217 -18.56 23.96 7.31
N LYS A 218 -18.39 22.69 7.69
CA LYS A 218 -17.57 22.29 8.86
C LYS A 218 -16.08 22.52 8.59
N ILE A 219 -15.59 22.19 7.40
CA ILE A 219 -14.20 22.40 6.99
C ILE A 219 -13.86 23.89 7.03
N GLU A 220 -14.71 24.76 6.49
CA GLU A 220 -14.46 26.19 6.48
C GLU A 220 -14.45 26.78 7.89
N ARG A 221 -15.35 26.34 8.78
CA ARG A 221 -15.32 26.72 10.21
C ARG A 221 -14.01 26.30 10.88
N ARG A 222 -13.59 25.03 10.70
CA ARG A 222 -12.33 24.51 11.26
C ARG A 222 -11.12 25.22 10.70
N LYS A 223 -11.14 25.61 9.43
CA LYS A 223 -10.07 26.38 8.79
C LYS A 223 -9.93 27.78 9.40
N ILE A 224 -11.06 28.48 9.62
CA ILE A 224 -11.06 29.77 10.31
C ILE A 224 -10.54 29.63 11.74
N GLU A 225 -10.94 28.58 12.46
CA GLU A 225 -10.41 28.28 13.81
C GLU A 225 -8.91 28.02 13.80
N LEU A 226 -8.42 27.19 12.87
CA LEU A 226 -6.99 26.93 12.69
C LEU A 226 -6.20 28.21 12.41
N ASP A 227 -6.69 29.08 11.52
CA ASP A 227 -6.05 30.36 11.24
C ASP A 227 -5.99 31.27 12.48
N ARG A 228 -7.03 31.24 13.32
CA ARG A 228 -7.04 31.97 14.60
C ARG A 228 -6.02 31.39 15.58
N TYR A 229 -5.97 30.07 15.73
CA TYR A 229 -4.99 29.40 16.60
C TYR A 229 -3.56 29.59 16.09
N GLU A 230 -3.34 29.57 14.78
CA GLU A 230 -2.03 29.81 14.20
C GLU A 230 -1.57 31.25 14.47
N LYS A 231 -2.45 32.24 14.28
CA LYS A 231 -2.17 33.63 14.65
C LYS A 231 -1.85 33.75 16.15
N ARG A 232 -2.66 33.13 17.02
CA ARG A 232 -2.41 33.11 18.47
C ARG A 232 -1.05 32.48 18.79
N LEU A 233 -0.72 31.34 18.18
CA LEU A 233 0.55 30.66 18.36
C LEU A 233 1.73 31.50 17.84
N GLN A 234 1.58 32.20 16.71
CA GLN A 234 2.59 33.13 16.21
C GLN A 234 2.81 34.30 17.17
N THR A 235 1.75 34.85 17.77
CA THR A 235 1.89 35.88 18.81
C THR A 235 2.58 35.32 20.05
N LEU A 236 2.21 34.12 20.51
CA LEU A 236 2.76 33.50 21.70
C LEU A 236 4.24 33.11 21.53
N LYS A 237 4.64 32.71 20.31
CA LYS A 237 6.06 32.49 19.96
C LYS A 237 6.90 33.76 19.97
N LYS A 238 6.30 34.92 19.66
CA LYS A 238 7.00 36.21 19.71
C LYS A 238 7.12 36.75 21.14
N VAL A 239 6.21 36.38 22.02
CA VAL A 239 6.23 36.78 23.42
C VAL A 239 7.30 35.96 24.15
N ARG A 240 8.28 36.66 24.74
CA ARG A 240 9.27 36.05 25.64
C ARG A 240 8.57 35.64 26.94
N PRO A 241 8.79 34.44 27.49
CA PRO A 241 8.14 34.02 28.74
C PRO A 241 8.47 34.98 29.88
N ALA A 242 7.44 35.41 30.63
CA ALA A 242 7.54 36.52 31.60
C ALA A 242 8.67 36.35 32.63
N PHE A 243 8.85 35.13 33.14
CA PHE A 243 9.84 34.83 34.19
C PHE A 243 11.19 34.35 33.65
N LEU A 244 11.38 34.28 32.33
CA LEU A 244 12.66 33.79 31.77
C LEU A 244 13.79 34.77 32.06
N GLU A 245 13.50 36.07 32.02
CA GLU A 245 14.50 37.11 32.27
C GLU A 245 14.92 37.13 33.74
N GLU A 246 13.95 37.08 34.65
CA GLU A 246 14.19 36.93 36.10
C GLU A 246 14.97 35.65 36.40
N PHE A 247 14.60 34.53 35.78
CA PHE A 247 15.33 33.27 35.92
C PHE A 247 16.79 33.40 35.46
N THR A 248 17.04 33.98 34.28
CA THR A 248 18.42 34.18 33.78
C THR A 248 19.23 35.14 34.64
N ALA A 249 18.60 36.16 35.22
CA ALA A 249 19.26 37.09 36.14
C ALA A 249 19.63 36.39 37.46
N LEU A 250 18.72 35.59 38.01
CA LEU A 250 18.96 34.79 39.21
C LEU A 250 20.04 33.72 38.99
N GLU A 251 20.10 33.08 37.82
CA GLU A 251 21.17 32.13 37.48
C GLU A 251 22.54 32.82 37.47
N GLN A 252 22.63 34.03 36.88
CA GLN A 252 23.87 34.80 36.88
C GLN A 252 24.28 35.24 38.29
N GLU A 253 23.33 35.68 39.10
CA GLU A 253 23.59 36.05 40.49
C GLU A 253 24.07 34.83 41.30
N LEU A 254 23.44 33.67 41.11
CA LEU A 254 23.84 32.42 41.75
C LEU A 254 25.26 32.01 41.34
N GLU A 255 25.62 32.13 40.06
CA GLU A 255 26.98 31.85 39.60
C GLU A 255 28.02 32.78 40.26
N GLN A 256 27.72 34.08 40.35
CA GLN A 256 28.59 35.05 41.03
C GLN A 256 28.73 34.74 42.52
N LEU A 257 27.63 34.41 43.20
CA LEU A 257 27.64 34.02 44.61
C LEU A 257 28.42 32.73 44.83
N PHE A 258 28.31 31.75 43.92
CA PHE A 258 29.07 30.51 43.98
C PHE A 258 30.57 30.76 43.85
N ILE A 259 30.99 31.63 42.92
CA ILE A 259 32.40 32.04 42.79
C ILE A 259 32.89 32.69 44.10
N GLN A 260 32.14 33.64 44.65
CA GLN A 260 32.51 34.28 45.93
C GLN A 260 32.58 33.29 47.09
N TYR A 261 31.61 32.38 47.19
CA TYR A 261 31.58 31.31 48.18
C TYR A 261 32.81 30.41 48.05
N SER A 262 33.16 29.99 46.84
CA SER A 262 34.32 29.13 46.59
C SER A 262 35.65 29.79 47.01
N VAL A 263 35.80 31.09 46.76
CA VAL A 263 36.98 31.87 47.17
C VAL A 263 37.02 32.00 48.69
N ARG A 264 35.90 32.37 49.33
CA ARG A 264 35.81 32.47 50.79
C ARG A 264 36.12 31.13 51.47
N LEU A 265 35.57 30.03 50.95
CA LEU A 265 35.85 28.69 51.44
C LEU A 265 37.34 28.35 51.31
N ARG A 266 37.98 28.68 50.17
CA ARG A 266 39.40 28.45 49.97
C ARG A 266 40.27 29.29 50.92
N CYS A 267 39.91 30.56 51.15
CA CYS A 267 40.57 31.44 52.12
C CYS A 267 40.39 30.93 53.57
N LEU A 268 39.19 30.49 53.93
CA LEU A 268 38.87 29.96 55.26
C LEU A 268 39.68 28.68 55.54
N ASN A 269 39.69 27.72 54.61
CA ASN A 269 40.51 26.50 54.75
C ASN A 269 42.00 26.82 54.92
N GLN A 270 42.51 27.84 54.20
CA GLN A 270 43.91 28.26 54.35
C GLN A 270 44.18 28.87 55.73
N LEU A 271 43.26 29.67 56.27
CA LEU A 271 43.36 30.23 57.61
C LEU A 271 43.25 29.16 58.70
N GLU A 272 42.32 28.21 58.58
CA GLU A 272 42.20 27.07 59.49
C GLU A 272 43.48 26.21 59.49
N LYS A 273 44.07 25.98 58.31
CA LYS A 273 45.36 25.30 58.20
C LYS A 273 46.49 26.07 58.89
N GLN A 274 46.59 27.38 58.67
CA GLN A 274 47.60 28.20 59.34
C GLN A 274 47.41 28.23 60.86
N PHE A 275 46.15 28.27 61.32
CA PHE A 275 45.82 28.24 62.73
C PHE A 275 46.24 26.93 63.37
N THR A 276 45.83 25.80 62.78
CA THR A 276 46.21 24.45 63.25
C THR A 276 47.73 24.22 63.21
N ASP A 277 48.43 24.70 62.18
CA ASP A 277 49.90 24.66 62.11
C ASP A 277 50.53 25.51 63.23
N SER A 278 49.97 26.69 63.54
CA SER A 278 50.45 27.55 64.61
C SER A 278 50.24 26.95 65.99
N GLU A 279 49.07 26.33 66.25
CA GLU A 279 48.79 25.58 67.47
C GLU A 279 49.77 24.41 67.61
N ARG A 280 50.02 23.66 66.53
CA ARG A 280 51.00 22.57 66.51
C ARG A 280 52.41 23.06 66.83
N ILE A 281 52.84 24.20 66.28
CA ILE A 281 54.15 24.79 66.57
C ILE A 281 54.24 25.28 68.02
N GLN A 282 53.18 25.90 68.56
CA GLN A 282 53.13 26.31 69.96
C GLN A 282 53.22 25.10 70.89
N LEU A 283 52.46 24.05 70.61
CA LEU A 283 52.50 22.79 71.35
C LEU A 283 53.89 22.15 71.27
N GLN A 284 54.51 22.15 70.09
CA GLN A 284 55.88 21.63 69.90
C GLN A 284 56.92 22.47 70.66
N LYS A 285 56.82 23.80 70.67
CA LYS A 285 57.71 24.68 71.45
C LYS A 285 57.53 24.48 72.95
N GLN A 286 56.28 24.31 73.42
CA GLN A 286 55.99 24.00 74.81
C GLN A 286 56.64 22.67 75.20
N LEU A 287 56.49 21.63 74.37
CA LEU A 287 57.14 20.33 74.57
C LEU A 287 58.68 20.40 74.57
N GLN A 288 59.28 21.24 73.72
CA GLN A 288 60.73 21.44 73.66
C GLN A 288 61.28 22.24 74.86
N LEU A 289 60.54 23.23 75.37
CA LEU A 289 60.88 23.95 76.60
C LEU A 289 60.75 23.07 77.84
N THR A 290 59.81 22.13 77.84
CA THR A 290 59.63 21.14 78.92
C THR A 290 60.56 19.92 78.78
N SER A 291 61.58 19.97 77.91
CA SER A 291 62.53 18.86 77.76
C SER A 291 63.99 19.33 77.75
N PRO A 292 64.65 19.24 78.92
CA PRO A 292 65.96 18.60 78.98
C PRO A 292 66.01 17.48 80.02
N GLN A 293 66.60 16.35 79.58
CA GLN A 293 67.01 15.15 80.35
C GLN A 293 65.94 14.38 81.14
N VAL A 294 65.60 13.17 80.66
CA VAL A 294 66.10 11.88 81.20
C VAL A 294 65.63 10.73 80.29
N LEU A 295 66.59 9.86 79.97
CA LEU A 295 66.46 8.55 79.34
C LEU A 295 66.18 7.45 80.38
N LYS A 296 65.36 6.44 80.02
CA LYS A 296 65.31 4.99 80.41
C LYS A 296 63.85 4.49 80.17
N ILE A 297 63.47 3.76 79.11
CA ILE A 297 63.60 2.31 78.80
C ILE A 297 63.07 1.40 79.95
N PRO A 298 62.31 0.29 79.77
CA PRO A 298 61.25 -0.14 78.81
C PRO A 298 60.00 -0.82 79.50
N LEU A 299 59.12 -1.43 78.69
CA LEU A 299 58.25 -2.63 78.95
C LEU A 299 56.76 -2.49 79.39
N ASP A 300 55.93 -3.26 78.65
CA ASP A 300 54.67 -3.98 78.97
C ASP A 300 53.51 -3.21 79.63
N LYS A 301 52.43 -2.88 78.88
CA LYS A 301 51.34 -3.75 78.36
C LYS A 301 50.65 -4.57 79.45
N PHE A 302 49.47 -4.15 79.89
CA PHE A 302 48.31 -4.95 80.35
C PHE A 302 47.28 -3.93 80.90
N GLU A 303 46.21 -3.66 80.15
CA GLU A 303 44.86 -4.26 80.29
C GLU A 303 44.17 -3.88 81.61
N MET A 304 43.02 -3.22 81.51
CA MET A 304 41.69 -3.77 81.80
C MET A 304 40.64 -2.63 81.80
N ASN A 305 39.62 -2.77 80.94
CA ASN A 305 38.16 -2.77 81.18
C ASN A 305 37.58 -1.77 82.23
N ASP A 306 36.39 -1.19 82.13
CA ASP A 306 35.23 -1.30 81.22
C ASP A 306 34.24 -0.17 81.60
N ASP A 307 33.32 0.11 80.66
CA ASP A 307 31.97 0.70 80.79
C ASP A 307 31.75 2.24 80.97
N VAL A 308 31.14 3.00 80.04
CA VAL A 308 29.81 2.91 79.32
C VAL A 308 28.71 3.67 80.11
N LEU A 309 27.94 4.66 79.60
CA LEU A 309 27.01 4.82 78.44
C LEU A 309 26.94 6.33 78.03
N GLY A 310 26.61 6.83 76.84
CA GLY A 310 25.89 6.42 75.60
C GLY A 310 25.14 7.70 75.09
N ILE A 311 25.02 8.10 73.82
CA ILE A 311 24.43 7.50 72.60
C ILE A 311 24.74 8.48 71.42
N ASP A 312 25.54 8.08 70.42
CA ASP A 312 25.25 7.68 69.01
C ASP A 312 24.98 8.79 67.96
N GLU A 313 25.81 8.81 66.90
CA GLU A 313 25.36 8.58 65.51
C GLU A 313 26.56 8.19 64.58
N PRO A 314 26.37 7.32 63.55
CA PRO A 314 27.49 6.67 62.85
C PRO A 314 27.75 7.09 61.40
N ASP A 315 29.04 7.30 61.12
CA ASP A 315 29.96 6.67 60.15
C ASP A 315 29.79 6.67 58.61
N GLU A 316 30.96 6.78 57.95
CA GLU A 316 31.19 6.76 56.49
C GLU A 316 31.78 5.42 55.97
N ARG A 317 31.69 5.25 54.63
CA ARG A 317 32.56 4.47 53.67
C ARG A 317 32.19 3.00 53.44
N ARG A 318 32.26 2.41 52.24
CA ARG A 318 32.77 2.75 50.89
C ARG A 318 32.10 1.75 49.90
N GLY A 319 31.94 2.12 48.62
CA GLY A 319 31.45 1.21 47.56
C GLY A 319 32.41 0.06 47.20
N PRO A 320 31.95 -0.94 46.42
CA PRO A 320 32.25 -0.94 44.98
C PRO A 320 31.12 -1.43 44.04
N ARG A 321 31.37 -1.27 42.73
CA ARG A 321 30.56 -1.54 41.53
C ARG A 321 30.24 -3.02 41.24
N GLN A 322 29.08 -3.23 40.58
CA GLN A 322 28.69 -4.17 39.49
C GLN A 322 27.21 -4.55 39.72
N GLU A 323 26.29 -4.77 38.79
CA GLU A 323 26.18 -4.79 37.34
C GLU A 323 24.65 -4.83 37.03
N ARG A 324 24.22 -4.55 35.80
CA ARG A 324 22.81 -4.62 35.35
C ARG A 324 22.28 -6.08 35.36
N PRO A 325 20.96 -6.28 35.50
CA PRO A 325 20.11 -6.58 34.33
C PRO A 325 18.74 -5.84 34.40
N ARG A 326 18.22 -5.26 33.30
CA ARG A 326 17.33 -5.82 32.25
C ARG A 326 15.99 -6.43 32.73
N ALA A 327 14.91 -5.75 32.34
CA ALA A 327 13.61 -6.19 31.80
C ALA A 327 12.93 -7.48 32.31
N GLY A 328 11.62 -7.39 32.60
CA GLY A 328 10.72 -8.56 32.59
C GLY A 328 9.37 -8.39 33.30
N THR A 329 8.35 -7.93 32.56
CA THR A 329 6.97 -8.47 32.50
C THR A 329 6.38 -9.27 33.68
N ALA A 330 5.28 -8.77 34.26
CA ALA A 330 4.00 -9.45 34.56
C ALA A 330 3.16 -8.53 35.48
N GLY A 331 1.90 -8.20 35.26
CA GLY A 331 0.83 -9.00 34.67
C GLY A 331 -0.16 -9.42 35.76
N ARG A 332 -1.08 -8.51 36.10
CA ARG A 332 -2.46 -8.67 36.63
C ARG A 332 -2.83 -9.87 37.54
N LYS A 333 -3.56 -9.56 38.63
CA LYS A 333 -4.87 -10.15 39.07
C LYS A 333 -5.26 -9.45 40.40
N SER A 334 -6.22 -8.53 40.45
CA SER A 334 -7.68 -8.71 40.48
C SER A 334 -8.21 -9.76 41.47
N ARG A 335 -8.65 -9.28 42.64
CA ARG A 335 -9.81 -9.73 43.45
C ARG A 335 -10.39 -8.45 44.07
N GLY A 336 -11.66 -8.09 44.03
CA GLY A 336 -12.86 -8.82 43.63
C GLY A 336 -13.97 -8.57 44.66
N ARG A 337 -14.80 -7.54 44.41
CA ARG A 337 -16.26 -7.44 44.72
C ARG A 337 -16.70 -7.31 46.20
N PRO A 338 -17.99 -7.02 46.52
CA PRO A 338 -19.11 -6.42 45.75
C PRO A 338 -20.00 -5.38 46.50
N PHE A 339 -20.88 -4.68 45.75
CA PHE A 339 -22.29 -4.23 46.00
C PHE A 339 -22.70 -3.64 47.37
N GLY A 340 -23.51 -2.58 47.48
CA GLY A 340 -24.27 -1.78 46.52
C GLY A 340 -25.21 -0.78 47.23
N SER A 341 -25.70 0.19 46.45
CA SER A 341 -27.05 0.80 46.50
C SER A 341 -27.60 1.35 47.83
N MET A 342 -27.79 2.67 47.92
CA MET A 342 -29.12 3.34 48.00
C MET A 342 -28.99 4.88 48.04
N GLN A 343 -30.01 5.54 47.49
CA GLN A 343 -30.25 6.97 47.24
C GLN A 343 -30.20 7.92 48.45
N PRO A 344 -30.17 9.26 48.22
CA PRO A 344 -30.21 10.29 49.26
C PRO A 344 -31.66 10.73 49.57
N PRO A 345 -31.91 11.38 50.72
CA PRO A 345 -33.10 12.19 50.91
C PRO A 345 -32.80 13.70 50.96
N LEU A 346 -33.75 14.47 50.46
CA LEU A 346 -33.84 15.93 50.50
C LEU A 346 -34.50 16.43 51.80
N SER A 347 -34.13 17.67 52.14
CA SER A 347 -34.92 18.71 52.81
C SER A 347 -34.99 18.76 54.35
N GLY A 348 -34.63 19.92 54.92
CA GLY A 348 -35.00 20.28 56.30
C GLY A 348 -34.15 21.32 57.06
N SER A 349 -34.10 22.56 56.57
CA SER A 349 -34.22 23.83 57.34
C SER A 349 -33.32 24.21 58.54
N GLN A 350 -32.83 25.47 58.44
CA GLN A 350 -32.67 26.52 59.47
C GLN A 350 -31.28 26.88 60.05
N SER A 351 -30.98 28.19 59.88
CA SER A 351 -30.28 29.12 60.79
C SER A 351 -28.76 28.90 61.00
N SER A 352 -27.88 29.89 61.15
CA SER A 352 -27.91 31.36 61.19
C SER A 352 -26.47 31.84 61.52
N LEU A 353 -26.17 33.12 61.23
CA LEU A 353 -25.05 33.94 61.76
C LEU A 353 -23.65 33.63 61.18
N ASP A 354 -22.71 34.54 61.01
CA ASP A 354 -22.56 36.01 60.91
C ASP A 354 -21.01 36.19 60.70
N LEU A 355 -20.54 37.41 60.41
CA LEU A 355 -19.12 37.86 60.27
C LEU A 355 -18.53 37.67 58.85
N SER A 356 -17.94 38.66 58.18
CA SER A 356 -17.51 40.02 58.55
C SER A 356 -16.99 40.78 57.32
N SER A 357 -17.28 42.08 57.27
CA SER A 357 -16.42 43.21 56.85
C SER A 357 -15.65 43.16 55.51
N ASP A 358 -16.24 43.81 54.51
CA ASP A 358 -15.75 45.03 53.85
C ASP A 358 -14.23 45.29 53.81
N SER A 359 -13.66 45.25 52.60
CA SER A 359 -12.53 46.08 52.18
C SER A 359 -12.52 46.18 50.65
N GLU A 360 -13.03 47.31 50.16
CA GLU A 360 -13.01 47.72 48.76
C GLU A 360 -11.56 47.84 48.25
N THR A 361 -11.23 47.11 47.18
CA THR A 361 -10.10 47.44 46.30
C THR A 361 -10.53 47.25 44.86
N ASP A 362 -10.79 48.39 44.23
CA ASP A 362 -11.25 48.55 42.87
C ASP A 362 -10.07 48.32 41.91
N LEU A 363 -10.02 47.13 41.28
CA LEU A 363 -9.09 46.80 40.21
C LEU A 363 -9.91 46.29 39.01
N PHE A 364 -10.14 47.21 38.07
CA PHE A 364 -10.65 46.93 36.73
C PHE A 364 -9.73 45.94 36.02
N VAL A 365 -10.09 44.66 36.04
CA VAL A 365 -9.56 43.62 35.16
C VAL A 365 -10.70 43.23 34.23
N ASP A 366 -10.56 43.59 32.95
CA ASP A 366 -11.41 43.13 31.85
C ASP A 366 -11.50 41.61 31.86
N LYS A 367 -12.63 41.09 32.37
CA LYS A 367 -13.05 39.70 32.22
C LYS A 367 -13.77 39.57 30.89
N GLU A 368 -13.00 39.42 29.81
CA GLU A 368 -13.46 38.73 28.61
C GLU A 368 -12.68 37.40 28.48
N GLU A 369 -12.98 36.46 29.38
CA GLU A 369 -12.79 35.04 29.08
C GLU A 369 -13.94 34.60 28.17
N PRO A 370 -13.68 34.11 26.93
CA PRO A 370 -14.68 33.34 26.23
C PRO A 370 -14.68 31.93 26.85
N GLU A 371 -15.82 31.56 27.43
CA GLU A 371 -16.12 30.22 27.91
C GLU A 371 -15.65 29.16 26.90
N LEU A 372 -14.89 28.18 27.41
CA LEU A 372 -14.60 26.93 26.73
C LEU A 372 -15.93 26.22 26.44
N MET A 373 -16.47 26.44 25.24
CA MET A 373 -17.50 25.55 24.68
C MET A 373 -16.86 24.17 24.55
N HIS A 374 -17.22 23.28 25.49
CA HIS A 374 -16.97 21.86 25.38
C HIS A 374 -17.38 21.39 23.98
N SER A 375 -16.42 20.96 23.17
CA SER A 375 -16.70 20.26 21.94
C SER A 375 -17.43 18.96 22.29
N ASP A 376 -18.59 18.74 21.68
CA ASP A 376 -19.32 17.47 21.66
C ASP A 376 -18.54 16.39 20.89
N ASP A 377 -17.25 16.21 21.19
CA ASP A 377 -16.38 15.19 20.57
C ASP A 377 -16.78 13.77 20.97
N GLU A 378 -17.62 13.58 22.00
CA GLU A 378 -18.16 12.27 22.36
C GLU A 378 -19.29 11.81 21.42
N SER A 379 -19.99 12.73 20.74
CA SER A 379 -21.03 12.38 19.77
C SER A 379 -20.44 11.88 18.44
N LEU A 380 -19.25 12.37 18.06
CA LEU A 380 -18.52 11.95 16.86
C LEU A 380 -17.99 10.51 16.95
N ALA A 381 -17.65 10.04 18.15
CA ALA A 381 -17.19 8.66 18.36
C ALA A 381 -18.33 7.63 18.23
N LEU A 382 -19.56 8.01 18.57
CA LEU A 382 -20.72 7.12 18.52
C LEU A 382 -21.31 6.98 17.11
N GLU A 383 -21.30 8.06 16.30
CA GLU A 383 -21.82 8.01 14.93
C GLU A 383 -20.93 7.21 13.97
N LEU A 384 -19.60 7.21 14.17
CA LEU A 384 -18.67 6.42 13.35
C LEU A 384 -18.64 4.92 13.73
N SER A 385 -19.13 4.56 14.93
CA SER A 385 -19.27 3.17 15.37
C SER A 385 -20.52 2.47 14.82
N GLY A 386 -21.48 3.24 14.29
CA GLY A 386 -22.75 2.72 13.75
C GLY A 386 -22.74 2.41 12.26
N MET A 387 -21.67 2.75 11.53
CA MET A 387 -21.52 2.38 10.12
C MET A 387 -21.02 0.93 10.00
N ASP A 388 -21.91 -0.02 10.28
CA ASP A 388 -21.75 -1.39 9.82
C ASP A 388 -21.58 -1.38 8.29
N ARG A 389 -20.53 -2.04 7.83
CA ARG A 389 -20.25 -2.29 6.42
C ARG A 389 -21.43 -3.08 5.83
N VAL A 390 -22.36 -2.39 5.16
CA VAL A 390 -23.36 -3.03 4.32
C VAL A 390 -22.65 -3.57 3.08
N VAL A 391 -22.23 -4.82 3.17
CA VAL A 391 -21.86 -5.65 2.01
C VAL A 391 -23.13 -5.83 1.17
N ALA A 392 -23.06 -5.44 -0.10
CA ALA A 392 -24.13 -5.59 -1.07
C ALA A 392 -24.62 -7.06 -1.15
N PRO A 393 -25.94 -7.34 -1.12
CA PRO A 393 -26.44 -8.70 -1.30
C PRO A 393 -26.49 -9.02 -2.80
N SER A 394 -25.46 -9.68 -3.30
CA SER A 394 -25.50 -10.37 -4.58
C SER A 394 -26.11 -11.77 -4.40
N GLY A 395 -27.16 -12.09 -5.17
CA GLY A 395 -27.45 -13.46 -5.59
C GLY A 395 -28.51 -14.24 -4.80
N ARG A 396 -29.74 -14.24 -5.34
CA ARG A 396 -30.84 -15.23 -5.22
C ARG A 396 -30.54 -16.53 -4.44
N LYS A 397 -31.28 -16.75 -3.35
CA LYS A 397 -31.57 -18.09 -2.80
C LYS A 397 -32.90 -18.58 -3.39
N THR A 398 -32.86 -19.62 -4.21
CA THR A 398 -34.05 -20.38 -4.61
C THR A 398 -34.44 -21.33 -3.49
N SER A 399 -35.69 -21.20 -3.06
CA SER A 399 -36.37 -22.15 -2.17
C SER A 399 -36.60 -23.47 -2.90
N THR A 400 -36.08 -24.56 -2.36
CA THR A 400 -36.54 -25.92 -2.69
C THR A 400 -36.60 -26.72 -1.39
N LYS A 401 -37.83 -27.01 -0.95
CA LYS A 401 -38.13 -27.96 0.12
C LYS A 401 -37.58 -29.34 -0.28
N VAL A 402 -36.76 -29.91 0.59
CA VAL A 402 -36.40 -31.33 0.58
C VAL A 402 -37.51 -32.09 1.33
N PRO A 403 -38.07 -33.18 0.79
CA PRO A 403 -38.85 -34.13 1.60
C PRO A 403 -37.89 -35.13 2.26
N GLU A 404 -38.08 -35.36 3.55
CA GLU A 404 -37.42 -36.45 4.29
C GLU A 404 -37.88 -37.81 3.76
N PRO A 405 -36.99 -38.81 3.64
CA PRO A 405 -37.41 -40.19 3.49
C PRO A 405 -37.63 -40.82 4.87
N ASN A 406 -38.90 -41.14 5.16
CA ASN A 406 -39.25 -42.14 6.17
C ASN A 406 -38.62 -43.48 5.77
N SER A 407 -37.71 -43.97 6.60
CA SER A 407 -37.22 -45.34 6.62
C SER A 407 -37.95 -46.05 7.75
N ASP A 408 -38.90 -46.91 7.39
CA ASP A 408 -39.44 -47.94 8.27
C ASP A 408 -39.56 -49.24 7.44
N ASP A 409 -39.21 -50.34 8.09
CA ASP A 409 -39.02 -51.71 7.61
C ASP A 409 -40.18 -52.28 6.76
N ASP A 410 -39.84 -53.17 5.81
CA ASP A 410 -40.27 -54.59 5.85
C ASP A 410 -40.05 -55.32 4.49
N PHE A 411 -39.38 -56.48 4.59
CA PHE A 411 -39.23 -57.60 3.64
C PHE A 411 -38.26 -57.54 2.45
#